data_AF-A0A1Y4RJ46-F1
#
_entry.id   AF-A0A1Y4RJ46-F1
#
_cell.length_a   1.000
_cell.length_b   1.000
_cell.length_c   1.000
_cell.angle_alpha   90.00
_cell.angle_beta   90.00
_cell.angle_gamma   90.00
#
_symmetry.space_group_name_H-M   'P 1'
#
loop_
_entity.id
_entity.type
_entity.pdbx_description
1 polymer ?
#
loop_
_entity_poly.entity_id
_entity_poly.type
_entity_poly.pdbx_seq_one_letter_code
_entity_poly.pdbx_strand_id
1 'polypeptide(L)' 'MVKLPAYIIEFQIAMDGVKRYTGWTDEEFAQRLGVTDRTLRNIRKDPCSANGGLVLRVQSMLQEYRKKAGVIG' A
#
# COMPACT_ATOMS: atom_id res chain seq x y z
N MET A 1 15.54 -3.86 20.85
CA MET A 1 14.44 -3.37 19.99
C MET A 1 14.73 -3.83 18.56
N VAL A 2 13.92 -4.71 18.00
CA VAL A 2 14.12 -5.16 16.61
C VAL A 2 13.79 -3.98 15.70
N LYS A 3 14.76 -3.50 14.90
CA LYS A 3 14.49 -2.49 13.89
C LYS A 3 13.67 -3.16 12.79
N LEU A 4 12.48 -2.64 12.52
CA LEU A 4 11.71 -3.06 11.36
C LEU A 4 12.54 -2.79 10.09
N PRO A 5 12.65 -3.76 9.16
CA PRO A 5 13.25 -3.52 7.86
C PRO A 5 12.63 -2.29 7.17
N ALA A 6 13.46 -1.46 6.54
CA ALA A 6 13.02 -0.22 5.91
C ALA A 6 11.89 -0.44 4.88
N TYR A 7 11.97 -1.52 4.10
CA TYR A 7 10.98 -1.86 3.08
C TYR A 7 9.56 -2.04 3.66
N ILE A 8 9.43 -2.48 4.92
CA ILE A 8 8.13 -2.63 5.59
C ILE A 8 7.50 -1.27 5.86
N ILE A 9 8.31 -0.34 6.38
CA ILE A 9 7.88 1.03 6.66
C ILE A 9 7.49 1.71 5.35
N GLU A 10 8.31 1.57 4.31
CA GLU A 10 8.04 2.11 2.99
C GLU A 10 6.76 1.55 2.37
N PHE A 11 6.49 0.26 2.55
CA PHE A 11 5.27 -0.36 2.05
C PHE A 11 4.01 0.16 2.78
N GLN A 12 4.07 0.35 4.10
CA GLN A 12 2.98 0.96 4.86
C GLN A 12 2.73 2.42 4.43
N ILE A 13 3.80 3.21 4.29
CA ILE A 13 3.74 4.57 3.74
C ILE A 13 3.11 4.54 2.34
N ALA A 14 3.43 3.53 1.53
CA ALA A 14 2.88 3.41 0.19
C ALA A 14 1.36 3.16 0.19
N MET A 15 0.89 2.24 1.04
CA MET A 15 -0.55 1.98 1.21
C MET A 15 -1.29 3.25 1.66
N ASP A 16 -0.77 3.94 2.68
CA ASP A 16 -1.39 5.17 3.19
C ASP A 16 -1.36 6.30 2.14
N GLY A 17 -0.27 6.40 1.38
CA GLY A 17 -0.14 7.37 0.30
C GLY A 17 -1.22 7.19 -0.77
N VAL A 18 -1.42 5.97 -1.25
CA VAL A 18 -2.48 5.67 -2.24
C VAL A 18 -3.85 6.06 -1.70
N LYS A 19 -4.16 5.70 -0.45
CA LYS A 19 -5.44 6.05 0.16
C LYS A 19 -5.64 7.56 0.29
N ARG A 20 -4.60 8.32 0.62
CA ARG A 20 -4.68 9.80 0.70
C ARG A 20 -4.93 10.45 -0.66
N TYR A 21 -4.33 9.94 -1.74
CA TYR A 21 -4.58 10.47 -3.09
C TYR A 21 -5.98 10.16 -3.61
N THR A 22 -6.58 9.05 -3.18
CA THR A 22 -7.83 8.53 -3.74
C THR A 22 -9.05 8.80 -2.89
N GLY A 23 -8.87 9.00 -1.58
CA GLY A 23 -9.97 9.07 -0.62
C GLY A 23 -10.65 7.73 -0.34
N TRP A 24 -10.09 6.61 -0.82
CA TRP A 24 -10.74 5.30 -0.72
C TRP A 24 -10.89 4.80 0.72
N THR A 25 -11.98 4.07 0.97
CA THR A 25 -12.13 3.27 2.19
C THR A 25 -11.17 2.07 2.18
N ASP A 26 -11.09 1.35 3.30
CA ASP A 26 -10.30 0.11 3.35
C ASP A 26 -10.88 -0.97 2.44
N GLU A 27 -12.20 -1.06 2.35
CA GLU A 27 -12.91 -2.00 1.48
C GLU A 27 -12.65 -1.69 0.01
N GLU A 28 -12.77 -0.44 -0.40
CA GLU A 28 -12.48 -0.01 -1.77
C GLU A 28 -11.01 -0.26 -2.12
N PHE A 29 -10.08 0.08 -1.22
CA PHE A 29 -8.67 -0.16 -1.45
C PHE A 29 -8.36 -1.65 -1.58
N ALA A 30 -8.94 -2.50 -0.73
CA ALA A 30 -8.80 -3.95 -0.82
C ALA A 30 -9.32 -4.49 -2.16
N GLN A 31 -10.50 -4.04 -2.60
CA GLN A 31 -11.05 -4.40 -3.91
C GLN A 31 -10.12 -3.99 -5.06
N ARG A 32 -9.54 -2.78 -5.00
CA ARG A 32 -8.58 -2.27 -6.02
C ARG A 32 -7.28 -3.07 -6.05
N LEU A 33 -6.88 -3.66 -4.93
CA LEU A 33 -5.75 -4.58 -4.83
C LEU A 33 -6.11 -6.02 -5.22
N GLY A 34 -7.39 -6.35 -5.39
CA GLY A 34 -7.86 -7.71 -5.68
C GLY A 34 -7.75 -8.65 -4.48
N VAL A 35 -7.84 -8.10 -3.26
CA VAL A 35 -7.81 -8.88 -2.01
C VAL A 35 -9.03 -8.58 -1.14
N THR A 36 -9.22 -9.39 -0.11
CA THR A 36 -10.25 -9.11 0.90
C THR A 36 -9.81 -8.01 1.86
N ASP A 37 -10.77 -7.31 2.43
CA ASP A 37 -10.59 -6.38 3.55
C ASP A 37 -9.88 -7.06 4.75
N ARG A 38 -10.18 -8.34 5.00
CA ARG A 38 -9.50 -9.16 6.01
C ARG A 38 -8.01 -9.33 5.69
N THR A 39 -7.66 -9.62 4.43
CA THR A 39 -6.27 -9.70 3.99
C THR A 39 -5.54 -8.38 4.20
N LEU A 40 -6.16 -7.26 3.82
CA LEU A 40 -5.59 -5.93 4.03
C LEU A 40 -5.37 -5.63 5.54
N ARG A 41 -6.34 -5.98 6.39
CA ARG A 41 -6.20 -5.84 7.86
C ARG A 41 -5.08 -6.70 8.43
N ASN A 42 -4.89 -7.92 7.93
CA ASN A 42 -3.78 -8.78 8.32
C ASN A 42 -2.43 -8.19 7.92
N ILE A 43 -2.31 -7.67 6.69
CA ILE A 43 -1.09 -7.02 6.20
C ILE A 43 -0.73 -5.80 7.04
N ARG A 44 -1.70 -5.02 7.52
CA ARG A 44 -1.42 -3.88 8.41
C ARG A 44 -0.86 -4.30 9.78
N LYS A 45 -1.35 -5.42 10.30
CA LYS A 45 -0.88 -5.99 11.58
C LYS A 45 0.48 -6.66 11.43
N ASP A 46 0.68 -7.36 10.32
CA ASP A 46 1.90 -8.06 9.97
C ASP A 46 2.26 -7.81 8.49
N PRO A 47 3.06 -6.77 8.20
CA PRO A 47 3.44 -6.42 6.84
C PRO A 47 4.26 -7.50 6.12
N CYS A 48 4.93 -8.39 6.87
CA CYS A 48 5.66 -9.52 6.29
C CYS A 48 4.74 -10.57 5.68
N SER A 49 3.43 -10.55 6.02
CA SER A 49 2.43 -11.43 5.41
C SER A 49 2.05 -11.04 3.97
N ALA A 50 2.45 -9.84 3.51
CA ALA A 50 2.22 -9.42 2.13
C ALA A 50 3.16 -10.16 1.18
N ASN A 51 2.60 -10.75 0.12
CA ASN A 51 3.42 -11.30 -0.96
C ASN A 51 4.05 -10.17 -1.80
N GLY A 52 5.18 -10.46 -2.45
CA GLY A 52 5.93 -9.46 -3.23
C GLY A 52 5.12 -8.83 -4.37
N GLY A 53 4.20 -9.57 -4.99
CA GLY A 53 3.33 -9.03 -6.05
C GLY A 53 2.40 -7.92 -5.54
N LEU A 54 1.86 -8.07 -4.34
CA LEU A 54 1.01 -7.06 -3.71
C LEU A 54 1.81 -5.82 -3.31
N VAL A 55 3.04 -6.01 -2.82
CA VAL A 55 3.97 -4.91 -2.52
C VAL A 55 4.24 -4.09 -3.78
N LEU A 56 4.64 -4.74 -4.88
CA LEU A 56 4.92 -4.08 -6.16
C LEU A 56 3.68 -3.36 -6.72
N ARG A 57 2.48 -3.96 -6.58
CA ARG A 57 1.24 -3.35 -7.03
C ARG A 57 0.93 -2.05 -6.29
N VAL A 58 1.05 -2.03 -4.96
CA VAL A 58 0.85 -0.80 -4.16
C VAL A 58 1.86 0.28 -4.53
N GLN A 59 3.14 -0.09 -4.70
CA GLN A 59 4.19 0.84 -5.10
C GLN A 59 3.91 1.44 -6.49
N SER A 60 3.50 0.61 -7.46
CA SER A 60 3.11 1.05 -8.80
C SER A 60 1.91 2.01 -8.77
N MET A 61 0.89 1.70 -7.96
CA MET A 61 -0.27 2.58 -7.79
C MET A 61 0.15 3.94 -7.22
N LEU A 62 1.01 3.96 -6.20
CA LEU A 62 1.49 5.21 -5.63
C LEU A 62 2.28 6.04 -6.66
N GLN A 63 3.14 5.40 -7.46
CA GLN A 63 3.86 6.08 -8.53
C GLN A 63 2.90 6.70 -9.55
N GLU A 64 1.86 5.97 -9.96
CA GLU A 64 0.83 6.47 -10.86
C GLU A 64 0.13 7.72 -10.31
N TYR A 65 -0.29 7.70 -9.04
CA TYR A 65 -0.93 8.85 -8.42
C TYR A 65 0.01 10.03 -8.21
N ARG A 66 1.27 9.80 -7.85
CA ARG A 66 2.28 10.86 -7.77
C ARG A 66 2.52 11.52 -9.12
N LYS A 67 2.55 10.73 -10.20
CA LYS A 67 2.69 11.25 -11.57
C LYS A 67 1.47 12.07 -11.98
N LYS A 68 0.25 11.58 -11.71
CA LYS A 68 -1.00 12.33 -11.96
C LYS A 68 -1.08 13.64 -11.16
N ALA A 69 -0.53 13.65 -9.94
CA ALA A 69 -0.47 14.83 -9.10
C ALA A 69 0.68 15.79 -9.43
N GLY A 70 1.52 15.48 -10.44
CA GLY A 70 2.67 16.31 -10.83
C GLY A 70 3.80 16.34 -9.81
N VAL A 71 3.85 15.40 -8.86
CA VAL A 71 4.90 15.32 -7.83
C VAL A 71 6.18 14.72 -8.38
N ILE A 72 6.06 13.84 -9.38
CA ILE A 72 7.18 13.19 -10.07
C ILE A 72 6.90 13.16 -11.59
N GLY A 73 7.97 13.23 -12.40
CA GLY A 73 7.91 13.18 -13.87
C GLY A 73 8.19 11.79 -14.43
#